data_AF-A0A7Y0WM31-F1
#
_entry.id   AF-A0A7Y0WM31-F1
#
_cell.length_a   1.000
_cell.length_b   1.000
_cell.length_c   1.000
_cell.angle_alpha   90.00
_cell.angle_beta   90.00
_cell.angle_gamma   90.00
#
_symmetry.space_group_name_H-M   'P 1'
#
loop_
_entity.id
_entity.type
_entity.pdbx_description
1 polymer ?
#
loop_
_entity_poly.entity_id
_entity_poly.type
_entity_poly.pdbx_seq_one_letter_code
_entity_poly.pdbx_strand_id
1 'polypeptide(L)'
;MSAHIPDYRPSVGQTLFMGYMNDQPYLVSVTGYHQDARFTKEQIEFTVCKDGKAHSSSIDLFKFYPDAPIDSQFVFCVVQTSFDGRELLEVEEAYFFDATTAFAHKTSLESGVIKSRLDLHDKDRTFRVQVEMV
;
A
#
# COMPACT_ATOMS: atom_id res chain seq x y z
N MET A 1 -12.93 11.22 7.05
CA MET A 1 -12.16 10.09 6.50
C MET A 1 -13.12 9.27 5.67
N SER A 2 -13.01 9.32 4.33
CA SER A 2 -13.86 8.54 3.44
C SER A 2 -13.51 7.07 3.62
N ALA A 3 -14.50 6.23 3.93
CA ALA A 3 -14.30 4.79 4.05
C ALA A 3 -13.83 4.25 2.69
N HIS A 4 -12.58 3.79 2.61
CA HIS A 4 -12.06 3.12 1.43
C HIS A 4 -12.76 1.76 1.33
N ILE A 5 -13.82 1.64 0.55
CA ILE A 5 -14.32 0.31 0.16
C ILE A 5 -13.26 -0.25 -0.79
N PRO A 6 -12.61 -1.39 -0.49
CA PRO A 6 -11.65 -1.95 -1.42
C PRO A 6 -12.38 -2.36 -2.69
N ASP A 7 -11.95 -1.84 -3.84
CA ASP A 7 -12.51 -2.15 -5.17
C ASP A 7 -12.39 -3.65 -5.53
N TYR A 8 -11.58 -4.39 -4.76
CA TYR A 8 -11.32 -5.80 -4.93
C TYR A 8 -11.53 -6.55 -3.62
N ARG A 9 -12.30 -7.65 -3.67
CA ARG A 9 -12.47 -8.60 -2.55
C ARG A 9 -11.79 -9.92 -2.91
N PRO A 10 -10.66 -10.28 -2.27
CA PRO A 10 -9.99 -11.55 -2.53
C PRO A 10 -10.87 -12.78 -2.28
N SER A 11 -10.61 -13.85 -3.04
CA SER A 11 -11.26 -15.14 -2.77
C SER A 11 -10.59 -15.85 -1.60
N VAL A 12 -11.36 -16.61 -0.81
CA VAL A 12 -10.78 -17.52 0.20
C VAL A 12 -9.91 -18.56 -0.52
N GLY A 13 -8.70 -18.79 0.00
CA GLY A 13 -7.65 -19.61 -0.61
C GLY A 13 -6.76 -18.86 -1.60
N GLN A 14 -7.06 -17.60 -1.93
CA GLN A 14 -6.20 -16.81 -2.80
C GLN A 14 -4.94 -16.34 -2.07
N THR A 15 -3.79 -16.48 -2.73
CA THR A 15 -2.52 -15.89 -2.29
C THR A 15 -2.23 -14.66 -3.15
N LEU A 16 -1.97 -13.52 -2.50
CA LEU A 16 -1.69 -12.25 -3.17
C LEU A 16 -0.88 -11.31 -2.27
N PHE A 17 -0.33 -10.25 -2.86
CA PHE A 17 0.27 -9.15 -2.11
C PHE A 17 -0.80 -8.22 -1.56
N MET A 18 -0.67 -7.87 -0.28
CA MET A 18 -1.57 -6.99 0.46
C MET A 18 -0.76 -5.97 1.24
N GLY A 19 -1.15 -4.70 1.18
CA GLY A 19 -0.56 -3.62 2.00
C GLY A 19 -1.54 -3.14 3.04
N TYR A 20 -1.07 -2.93 4.28
CA TYR A 20 -1.87 -2.30 5.33
C TYR A 20 -1.76 -0.78 5.21
N MET A 21 -2.87 -0.11 4.90
CA MET A 21 -2.91 1.32 4.62
C MET A 21 -1.84 1.77 3.61
N ASN A 22 -0.78 2.45 4.09
CA ASN A 22 0.31 2.98 3.29
C ASN A 22 1.61 2.19 3.51
N ASP A 23 1.56 1.05 4.19
CA ASP A 23 2.74 0.23 4.46
C ASP A 23 3.12 -0.61 3.24
N GLN A 24 4.38 -1.04 3.23
CA GLN A 24 4.92 -1.93 2.21
C GLN A 24 4.04 -3.21 2.07
N PRO A 25 3.67 -3.61 0.84
CA PRO A 25 2.90 -4.83 0.62
C PRO A 25 3.68 -6.08 1.01
N TYR A 26 2.97 -7.06 1.55
CA TYR A 26 3.50 -8.38 1.90
C TYR A 26 2.59 -9.50 1.40
N LEU A 27 3.17 -10.68 1.20
CA LEU A 27 2.45 -11.83 0.67
C LEU A 27 1.59 -12.49 1.75
N VAL A 28 0.30 -12.68 1.45
CA VAL A 28 -0.66 -13.34 2.33
C VAL A 28 -1.47 -14.39 1.60
N SER A 29 -1.99 -15.36 2.34
CA SER A 29 -3.04 -16.28 1.88
C SER A 29 -4.33 -15.99 2.64
N VAL A 30 -5.41 -15.70 1.91
CA VAL A 30 -6.70 -15.35 2.50
C VAL A 30 -7.39 -16.62 3.00
N THR A 31 -7.74 -16.65 4.28
CA THR A 31 -8.30 -17.85 4.93
C THR A 31 -9.79 -17.74 5.19
N GLY A 32 -10.35 -16.53 5.22
CA GLY A 32 -11.75 -16.36 5.58
C GLY A 32 -12.20 -14.91 5.66
N TYR A 33 -13.48 -14.77 5.97
CA TYR A 33 -14.12 -13.49 6.27
C TYR A 33 -15.16 -13.71 7.36
N HIS A 34 -15.31 -12.74 8.24
CA HIS A 34 -16.41 -12.75 9.22
C HIS A 34 -16.91 -11.34 9.49
N GLN A 35 -18.13 -11.27 10.03
CA GLN A 35 -18.68 -10.04 10.60
C GLN A 35 -18.51 -10.11 12.11
N ASP A 36 -17.82 -9.12 12.69
CA ASP A 36 -17.68 -8.97 14.14
C ASP A 36 -18.59 -7.84 14.58
N ALA A 37 -19.47 -8.10 15.55
CA ALA A 37 -20.47 -7.13 16.03
C ALA A 37 -19.87 -5.83 16.60
N ARG A 38 -18.57 -5.82 16.94
CA ARG A 38 -17.85 -4.65 17.45
C ARG A 38 -17.41 -3.70 16.34
N PHE A 39 -17.36 -4.17 15.10
CA PHE A 39 -16.89 -3.41 13.95
C PHE A 39 -18.02 -3.23 12.94
N THR A 40 -18.03 -2.10 12.23
CA THR A 40 -19.03 -1.83 11.18
C THR A 40 -18.65 -2.44 9.84
N LYS A 41 -17.46 -3.05 9.76
CA LYS A 41 -16.82 -3.50 8.53
C LYS A 41 -16.50 -4.99 8.63
N GLU A 42 -16.62 -5.66 7.49
CA GLU A 42 -16.20 -7.06 7.33
C GLU A 42 -14.74 -7.20 7.73
N GLN A 43 -14.45 -8.25 8.50
CA GLN A 43 -13.09 -8.64 8.86
C GLN A 43 -12.59 -9.63 7.82
N ILE A 44 -11.37 -9.42 7.32
CA ILE A 44 -10.64 -10.39 6.52
C ILE A 44 -9.73 -11.20 7.43
N GLU A 45 -9.71 -12.51 7.23
CA GLU A 45 -8.78 -13.43 7.87
C GLU A 45 -7.74 -13.89 6.85
N PHE A 46 -6.48 -13.88 7.26
CA PHE A 46 -5.38 -14.24 6.38
C PHE A 46 -4.18 -14.78 7.15
N THR A 47 -3.32 -15.52 6.46
CA THR A 47 -2.04 -15.98 6.96
C THR A 47 -0.92 -15.26 6.23
N VAL A 48 0.02 -14.66 6.97
CA VAL A 48 1.21 -14.03 6.39
C VAL A 48 2.16 -15.12 5.91
N CYS A 49 2.50 -15.14 4.63
CA CYS A 49 3.29 -16.24 4.05
C CYS A 49 4.71 -16.32 4.61
N LYS A 50 5.28 -15.20 5.06
CA LYS A 50 6.64 -15.11 5.61
C LYS A 50 6.82 -15.86 6.92
N ASP A 51 5.82 -15.81 7.81
CA ASP A 51 5.93 -16.38 9.16
C ASP A 51 4.82 -17.39 9.51
N GLY A 52 3.86 -17.60 8.60
CA GLY A 52 2.76 -18.54 8.76
C GLY A 52 1.77 -18.14 9.84
N LYS A 53 1.81 -16.89 10.34
CA LYS A 53 0.89 -16.45 11.41
C LYS A 53 -0.45 -16.06 10.84
N ALA A 54 -1.50 -16.44 11.56
CA ALA A 54 -2.87 -16.03 11.28
C ALA A 54 -3.10 -14.61 11.82
N HIS A 55 -3.79 -13.80 11.03
CA HIS A 55 -4.15 -12.43 11.32
C HIS A 55 -5.60 -12.17 10.89
N SER A 56 -6.20 -11.15 11.51
CA SER A 56 -7.52 -10.65 11.16
C SER A 56 -7.56 -9.15 11.36
N SER A 57 -8.22 -8.43 10.45
CA SER A 57 -8.46 -6.99 10.57
C SER A 57 -9.57 -6.55 9.61
N SER A 58 -10.03 -5.30 9.71
CA SER A 58 -11.06 -4.75 8.84
C SER A 58 -10.55 -4.67 7.40
N ILE A 59 -11.36 -5.18 6.46
CA ILE A 59 -10.97 -5.30 5.05
C ILE A 59 -10.67 -3.94 4.39
N ASP A 60 -11.29 -2.86 4.85
CA ASP A 60 -11.14 -1.49 4.33
C ASP A 60 -9.81 -0.83 4.70
N LEU A 61 -9.02 -1.45 5.57
CA LEU A 61 -7.68 -0.99 5.91
C LEU A 61 -6.62 -1.50 4.93
N PHE A 62 -6.99 -2.37 3.99
CA PHE A 62 -6.04 -3.02 3.10
C PHE A 62 -6.18 -2.57 1.66
N LYS A 63 -5.03 -2.46 1.01
CA LYS A 63 -4.90 -2.38 -0.44
C LYS A 63 -4.45 -3.75 -0.96
N PHE A 64 -5.16 -4.27 -1.95
CA PHE A 64 -4.89 -5.56 -2.55
C PHE A 64 -4.23 -5.39 -3.92
N TYR A 65 -3.30 -6.30 -4.25
CA TYR A 65 -2.59 -6.32 -5.53
C TYR A 65 -2.84 -7.66 -6.24
N PRO A 66 -4.04 -7.88 -6.79
CA PRO A 66 -4.42 -9.19 -7.35
C PRO A 66 -3.64 -9.57 -8.62
N ASP A 67 -3.17 -8.58 -9.37
CA ASP A 67 -2.42 -8.79 -10.62
C ASP A 67 -0.90 -8.85 -10.39
N ALA A 68 -0.43 -8.66 -9.15
CA ALA A 68 0.99 -8.75 -8.84
C ALA A 68 1.46 -10.22 -8.88
N PRO A 69 2.57 -10.55 -9.58
CA PRO A 69 3.16 -11.88 -9.56
C PRO A 69 3.54 -12.27 -8.13
N ILE A 70 3.07 -13.42 -7.64
CA ILE A 70 3.30 -13.90 -6.25
C ILE A 70 4.77 -14.19 -5.94
N ASP A 71 5.59 -14.36 -6.97
CA ASP A 71 7.03 -14.58 -6.92
C ASP A 71 7.84 -13.29 -7.11
N SER A 72 7.16 -12.12 -7.14
CA SER A 72 7.86 -10.83 -7.19
C SER A 72 8.76 -10.66 -5.97
N GLN A 73 10.02 -10.36 -6.23
CA GLN A 73 11.02 -10.09 -5.19
C GLN A 73 11.11 -8.61 -4.84
N PHE A 74 10.50 -7.76 -5.64
CA PHE A 74 10.63 -6.31 -5.52
C PHE A 74 9.30 -5.59 -5.63
N VAL A 75 9.26 -4.41 -5.02
CA VAL A 75 8.21 -3.41 -5.16
C VAL A 75 8.83 -2.06 -5.46
N PHE A 76 8.15 -1.26 -6.28
CA PHE A 76 8.50 0.12 -6.56
C PHE A 76 7.76 1.03 -5.59
N CYS A 77 8.49 1.78 -4.78
CA CYS A 77 7.97 2.78 -3.85
C CYS A 77 8.19 4.18 -4.41
N VAL A 78 7.12 4.98 -4.53
CA VAL A 78 7.26 6.41 -4.82
C VAL A 78 7.46 7.12 -3.49
N VAL A 79 8.58 7.82 -3.35
CA VAL A 79 8.95 8.52 -2.10
C VAL A 79 8.97 10.03 -2.37
N GLN A 80 8.27 10.78 -1.52
CA GLN A 80 8.40 12.22 -1.40
C GLN A 80 9.54 12.53 -0.41
N THR A 81 10.36 13.49 -0.77
CA THR A 81 11.42 14.02 0.09
C THR A 81 11.27 15.53 0.19
N SER A 82 11.25 16.07 1.41
CA SER A 82 11.33 17.51 1.67
C SER A 82 12.44 17.82 2.67
N PHE A 83 12.95 19.04 2.63
CA PHE A 83 13.90 19.56 3.61
C PHE A 83 13.32 20.82 4.22
N ASP A 84 13.11 20.82 5.53
CA ASP A 84 12.48 21.93 6.27
C ASP A 84 13.50 22.99 6.75
N GLY A 85 14.77 22.83 6.35
CA GLY A 85 15.90 23.64 6.85
C GLY A 85 16.68 22.99 7.99
N ARG A 86 16.20 21.89 8.58
CA ARG A 86 16.82 21.19 9.71
C ARG A 86 16.99 19.70 9.44
N GLU A 87 15.96 19.05 8.92
CA GLU A 87 15.93 17.62 8.69
C GLU A 87 15.37 17.27 7.32
N LEU A 88 15.85 16.12 6.81
CA LEU A 88 15.29 15.50 5.62
C LEU A 88 14.07 14.68 6.05
N LEU A 89 12.91 15.02 5.53
CA LEU A 89 11.68 14.29 5.74
C LEU A 89 11.39 13.42 4.52
N GLU A 90 11.12 12.14 4.75
CA GLU A 90 10.76 11.19 3.71
C GLU A 90 9.40 10.57 3.98
N VAL A 91 8.59 10.48 2.92
CA VAL A 91 7.22 9.98 2.96
C VAL A 91 7.03 9.02 1.80
N GLU A 92 6.75 7.76 2.10
CA GLU A 92 6.40 6.74 1.11
C GLU A 92 4.98 7.01 0.61
N GLU A 93 4.83 7.55 -0.60
CA GLU A 93 3.54 7.96 -1.16
C GLU A 93 2.69 6.75 -1.56
N ALA A 94 3.29 5.78 -2.25
CA ALA A 94 2.58 4.61 -2.77
C ALA A 94 3.53 3.51 -3.25
N TYR A 95 3.02 2.27 -3.24
CA TYR A 95 3.70 1.08 -3.72
C TYR A 95 3.06 0.51 -5.00
N PHE A 96 3.91 -0.04 -5.87
CA PHE A 96 3.55 -0.60 -7.18
C PHE A 96 4.41 -1.83 -7.51
N PHE A 97 3.83 -2.80 -8.21
CA PHE A 97 4.56 -3.96 -8.75
C PHE A 97 4.98 -3.78 -10.22
N ASP A 98 4.70 -2.62 -10.80
CA ASP A 98 5.10 -2.24 -12.15
C ASP A 98 5.79 -0.88 -12.14
N ALA A 99 6.97 -0.81 -12.77
CA ALA A 99 7.77 0.40 -12.83
C ALA A 99 7.03 1.52 -13.60
N THR A 100 6.36 1.18 -14.70
CA THR A 100 5.70 2.16 -15.58
C THR A 100 4.62 2.91 -14.79
N THR A 101 3.84 2.19 -14.00
CA THR A 101 2.78 2.73 -13.15
C THR A 101 3.36 3.59 -12.02
N ALA A 102 4.48 3.17 -11.41
CA ALA A 102 5.17 3.97 -10.40
C ALA A 102 5.68 5.32 -10.95
N PHE A 103 6.33 5.30 -12.11
CA PHE A 103 6.81 6.53 -12.76
C PHE A 103 5.67 7.44 -13.24
N ALA A 104 4.56 6.87 -13.70
CA ALA A 104 3.36 7.64 -14.04
C ALA A 104 2.76 8.33 -12.80
N HIS A 105 2.73 7.63 -11.66
CA HIS A 105 2.29 8.20 -10.38
C HIS A 105 3.19 9.34 -9.92
N LYS A 106 4.52 9.13 -9.94
CA LYS A 106 5.52 10.18 -9.68
C LYS A 106 5.29 11.42 -10.55
N THR A 107 5.12 11.23 -11.86
CA THR A 107 4.88 12.33 -12.80
C THR A 107 3.58 13.09 -12.48
N SER A 108 2.54 12.37 -12.03
CA SER A 108 1.25 12.96 -11.64
C SER A 108 1.37 13.79 -10.35
N LEU A 109 2.22 13.39 -9.41
CA LEU A 109 2.56 14.17 -8.20
C LEU A 109 3.35 15.43 -8.57
N GLU A 110 4.39 15.29 -9.39
CA GLU A 110 5.25 16.40 -9.82
C GLU A 110 4.48 17.47 -10.60
N SER A 111 3.52 17.05 -11.42
CA SER A 111 2.65 17.97 -12.17
C SER A 111 1.49 18.55 -11.35
N GLY A 112 1.26 18.04 -10.13
CA GLY A 112 0.15 18.46 -9.27
C GLY A 112 -1.24 17.96 -9.71
N VAL A 113 -1.30 17.01 -10.66
CA VAL A 113 -2.54 16.33 -11.07
C VAL A 113 -3.15 15.59 -9.88
N ILE A 114 -2.29 14.96 -9.08
CA ILE A 114 -2.65 14.36 -7.79
C ILE A 114 -1.90 15.06 -6.67
N LYS A 115 -2.50 15.09 -5.48
CA LYS A 115 -1.86 15.61 -4.28
C LYS A 115 -1.07 14.49 -3.61
N SER A 116 0.07 14.86 -3.01
CA SER A 116 0.76 13.99 -2.05
C SER A 116 -0.19 13.63 -0.91
N ARG A 117 -0.01 12.43 -0.35
CA ARG A 117 -0.77 11.99 0.81
C ARG A 117 -0.52 12.85 2.05
N LEU A 118 0.64 13.49 2.13
CA LEU A 118 1.04 14.32 3.26
C LEU A 118 1.59 15.64 2.74
N ASP A 119 0.80 16.70 2.97
CA ASP A 119 1.18 18.05 2.57
C ASP A 119 2.27 18.57 3.51
N LEU A 120 3.51 18.21 3.20
CA LEU A 120 4.69 18.88 3.72
C LEU A 120 4.71 20.24 3.00
N HIS A 121 4.31 21.30 3.70
CA HIS A 121 4.18 22.67 3.18
C HIS A 121 5.51 23.31 2.71
N ASP A 122 6.54 22.51 2.46
CA ASP A 122 7.83 22.93 1.94
C ASP A 122 7.79 23.10 0.42
N LYS A 123 8.40 24.19 -0.04
CA LYS A 123 8.54 24.49 -1.47
C LYS A 123 9.53 23.55 -2.18
N ASP A 124 10.41 22.90 -1.43
CA ASP A 124 11.52 22.09 -1.94
C ASP A 124 11.22 20.59 -1.87
N ARG A 125 10.01 20.19 -2.28
CA ARG A 125 9.66 18.77 -2.38
C ARG A 125 10.17 18.16 -3.68
N THR A 126 10.77 16.98 -3.57
CA THR A 126 11.17 16.15 -4.70
C THR A 126 10.56 14.77 -4.59
N PHE A 127 10.42 14.09 -5.72
CA PHE A 127 9.87 12.74 -5.77
C PHE A 127 10.86 11.80 -6.43
N ARG A 128 10.99 10.59 -5.92
CA ARG A 128 11.81 9.54 -6.52
C ARG A 128 11.08 8.20 -6.50
N VAL A 129 11.50 7.30 -7.39
CA VAL A 129 11.10 5.89 -7.35
C VAL A 129 12.25 5.10 -6.71
N GLN A 130 11.97 4.42 -5.62
CA GLN A 130 12.85 3.50 -4.93
C GLN A 130 12.42 2.06 -5.22
N VAL A 131 13.37 1.14 -5.25
CA VAL A 131 13.10 -0.30 -5.37
C VAL A 131 13.38 -0.94 -4.02
N GLU A 132 12.42 -1.69 -3.51
CA GLU A 132 12.51 -2.36 -2.21
C GLU A 132 12.25 -3.85 -2.36
N MET A 133 12.88 -4.66 -1.51
CA MET A 133 12.60 -6.09 -1.43
C MET A 133 11.33 -6.33 -0.62
N VAL A 134 10.51 -7.29 -1.05
CA VAL A 134 9.29 -7.75 -0.35
C VAL A 134 9.50 -9.09 0.36
#